data_AF-A0A417YJA3-F1
#
_entry.id   AF-A0A417YJA3-F1
#
_cell.length_a   1.000
_cell.length_b   1.000
_cell.length_c   1.000
_cell.angle_alpha   90.00
_cell.angle_beta   90.00
_cell.angle_gamma   90.00
#
_symmetry.space_group_name_H-M   'P 1'
#
loop_
_entity.id
_entity.type
_entity.pdbx_description
1 polymer ?
#
loop_
_entity_poly.entity_id
_entity_poly.type
_entity_poly.pdbx_seq_one_letter_code
_entity_poly.pdbx_strand_id
1 'polypeptide(L)'
;MLTERQLTILQVIIDDFIDSAHPIGSRALSKKENLPYSAATIRNEMADLEELGFLEKTHTSSGRVPSEKGYRYYVDHLIGPIISPSPNEVTIIKNIIDDGFFEFEQIVQMSAEVLSKLTSYTSIILGPEMFETKLKQIQILPLSAHTAVAILVTNTGHVEHRSFSIPEKVRASDLEKMVNIMNDSLKGVPIVQLQEKLATEVAQLMKMYIDDFDTSFDYLKSVFLSEHPVKLYIGGKSNILMQPEFNDVDKIRSFFNMMEKEDEIANLLKNTKSGIEVTIGNENEVEAIKDLSLITASYHMEGDHMGTIALLGPTRMEYRKVITLLRGLSNEMTDALYMWYKNDDA
;
A
#
# COMPACT_ATOMS: atom_id res chain seq x y z
N MET A 1 -9.75 32.72 -3.85
CA MET A 1 -9.71 31.83 -5.04
C MET A 1 -8.69 32.40 -6.01
N LEU A 2 -7.92 31.54 -6.68
CA LEU A 2 -6.94 31.96 -7.68
C LEU A 2 -7.65 32.43 -8.95
N THR A 3 -7.08 33.42 -9.64
CA THR A 3 -7.57 33.83 -10.97
C THR A 3 -7.18 32.80 -12.04
N GLU A 4 -7.87 32.75 -13.17
CA GLU A 4 -7.51 31.85 -14.29
C GLU A 4 -6.04 32.01 -14.74
N ARG A 5 -5.54 33.26 -14.69
CA ARG A 5 -4.14 33.57 -14.97
C ARG A 5 -3.20 32.95 -13.94
N GLN A 6 -3.49 33.14 -12.65
CA GLN A 6 -2.71 32.55 -11.57
C GLN A 6 -2.73 31.02 -11.62
N LEU A 7 -3.88 30.42 -11.96
CA LEU A 7 -4.03 28.98 -12.16
C LEU A 7 -3.13 28.47 -13.28
N THR A 8 -3.19 29.11 -14.45
CA THR A 8 -2.35 28.74 -15.61
C THR A 8 -0.86 28.86 -15.26
N ILE A 9 -0.46 29.95 -14.59
CA ILE A 9 0.92 30.17 -14.20
C ILE A 9 1.38 29.12 -13.17
N LEU A 10 0.56 28.83 -12.16
CA LEU A 10 0.86 27.80 -11.16
C LEU A 10 1.01 26.43 -11.80
N GLN A 11 0.11 26.07 -12.72
CA GLN A 11 0.17 24.80 -13.45
C GLN A 11 1.50 24.66 -14.21
N VAL A 12 1.87 25.67 -15.01
CA VAL A 12 3.10 25.61 -15.81
C VAL A 12 4.35 25.59 -14.92
N ILE A 13 4.34 26.27 -13.77
CA ILE A 13 5.44 26.20 -12.79
C ILE A 13 5.58 24.78 -12.23
N ILE A 14 4.46 24.15 -11.85
CA ILE A 14 4.47 22.80 -11.30
C ILE A 14 4.95 21.80 -12.35
N ASP A 15 4.38 21.84 -13.56
CA ASP A 15 4.77 20.95 -14.65
C ASP A 15 6.28 21.09 -14.97
N ASP A 16 6.80 22.32 -15.07
CA ASP A 16 8.24 22.55 -15.29
C ASP A 16 9.13 22.09 -14.13
N PHE A 17 8.65 22.23 -12.90
CA PHE A 17 9.42 21.85 -11.73
C PHE A 17 9.46 20.34 -11.53
N ILE A 18 8.37 19.62 -11.87
CA ILE A 18 8.33 18.15 -11.90
C ILE A 18 9.44 17.62 -12.83
N ASP A 19 9.54 18.19 -14.04
CA ASP A 19 10.52 17.77 -15.05
C ASP A 19 11.96 18.17 -14.72
N SER A 20 12.16 19.40 -14.23
CA SER A 20 13.50 19.97 -14.10
C SER A 20 14.11 19.85 -12.70
N ALA A 21 13.31 19.78 -11.63
CA ALA A 21 13.74 19.94 -10.24
C ALA A 21 14.52 21.24 -9.94
N HIS A 22 14.44 22.26 -10.81
CA HIS A 22 15.14 23.53 -10.66
C HIS A 22 14.17 24.69 -10.39
N PRO A 23 14.54 25.69 -9.57
CA PRO A 23 13.68 26.86 -9.33
C PRO A 23 13.29 27.60 -10.62
N ILE A 24 11.99 27.86 -10.79
CA ILE A 24 11.43 28.38 -12.02
C ILE A 24 11.41 29.91 -12.02
N GLY A 25 12.00 30.53 -13.04
CA GLY A 25 12.08 31.99 -13.18
C GLY A 25 11.07 32.55 -14.17
N SER A 26 10.55 33.75 -13.92
CA SER A 26 9.54 34.40 -14.78
C SER A 26 10.00 34.63 -16.23
N ARG A 27 11.31 34.82 -16.45
CA ARG A 27 11.90 34.94 -17.80
C ARG A 27 11.91 33.63 -18.59
N ALA A 28 12.00 32.48 -17.90
CA ALA A 28 11.92 31.18 -18.55
C ALA A 28 10.47 30.89 -18.96
N LEU A 29 9.53 31.16 -18.06
CA LEU A 29 8.09 31.01 -18.30
C LEU A 29 7.57 31.88 -19.44
N SER A 30 8.01 33.15 -19.54
CA SER A 30 7.55 34.07 -20.59
C SER A 30 7.97 33.68 -22.01
N LYS A 31 8.85 32.69 -22.17
CA LYS A 31 9.28 32.17 -23.47
C LYS A 31 8.44 30.98 -23.94
N LYS A 32 7.56 30.46 -23.10
CA LYS A 32 6.71 29.32 -23.47
C LYS A 32 5.48 29.78 -24.23
N GLU A 33 5.11 29.02 -25.25
CA GLU A 33 3.99 29.36 -26.14
C GLU A 33 2.63 29.34 -25.45
N ASN A 34 2.49 28.57 -24.36
CA ASN A 34 1.26 28.46 -23.58
C ASN A 34 1.07 29.60 -22.55
N LEU A 35 1.98 30.58 -22.47
CA LEU A 35 1.88 31.74 -21.56
C LEU A 35 2.01 33.06 -22.33
N PRO A 36 0.89 33.70 -22.73
CA PRO A 36 0.90 34.96 -23.49
C PRO A 36 1.14 36.18 -22.59
N TYR A 37 2.07 36.10 -21.63
CA TYR A 37 2.32 37.13 -20.62
C TYR A 37 3.79 37.56 -20.57
N SER A 38 4.01 38.84 -20.30
CA SER A 38 5.37 39.38 -20.14
C SER A 38 6.05 38.83 -18.87
N ALA A 39 7.38 38.77 -18.86
CA ALA A 39 8.15 38.36 -17.67
C ALA A 39 7.88 39.24 -16.43
N ALA A 40 7.49 40.51 -16.62
CA ALA A 40 7.12 41.41 -15.54
C ALA A 40 5.75 41.04 -14.96
N THR A 41 4.76 40.75 -15.82
CA THR A 41 3.44 40.26 -15.40
C THR A 41 3.57 38.96 -14.62
N ILE A 42 4.28 37.97 -15.19
CA ILE A 42 4.48 36.66 -14.53
C ILE A 42 5.19 36.82 -13.18
N ARG A 43 6.19 37.72 -13.07
CA ARG A 43 6.88 37.99 -11.80
C ARG A 43 5.93 38.51 -10.72
N ASN A 44 4.98 39.37 -11.07
CA ASN A 44 3.99 39.89 -10.12
C ASN A 44 3.04 38.76 -9.67
N GLU A 45 2.53 37.96 -10.61
CA GLU A 45 1.65 36.83 -10.27
C GLU A 45 2.36 35.78 -9.42
N MET A 46 3.64 35.51 -9.68
CA MET A 46 4.46 34.62 -8.85
C MET A 46 4.67 35.17 -7.44
N ALA A 47 4.73 36.50 -7.27
CA ALA A 47 4.82 37.13 -5.95
C ALA A 47 3.49 37.00 -5.20
N ASP A 48 2.35 37.19 -5.88
CA ASP A 48 1.04 36.99 -5.28
C ASP A 48 0.82 35.52 -4.88
N LEU A 49 1.21 34.58 -5.74
CA LEU A 49 1.14 33.14 -5.45
C LEU A 49 2.05 32.74 -4.28
N GLU A 50 3.19 33.40 -4.13
CA GLU A 50 4.09 33.23 -2.98
C GLU A 50 3.46 33.77 -1.69
N GLU A 51 2.88 34.97 -1.72
CA GLU A 51 2.18 35.56 -0.57
C GLU A 51 0.98 34.71 -0.13
N LEU A 52 0.27 34.12 -1.09
CA LEU A 52 -0.80 33.15 -0.85
C LEU A 52 -0.29 31.78 -0.39
N GLY A 53 1.02 31.55 -0.39
CA GLY A 53 1.67 30.33 0.08
C GLY A 53 1.59 29.15 -0.87
N PHE A 54 1.34 29.37 -2.17
CA PHE A 54 1.38 28.30 -3.18
C PHE A 54 2.80 28.08 -3.74
N LEU A 55 3.63 29.12 -3.70
CA LEU A 55 5.02 29.08 -4.14
C LEU A 55 5.97 29.50 -3.02
N GLU A 56 7.21 29.05 -3.08
CA GLU A 56 8.26 29.37 -2.12
C GLU A 56 9.55 29.83 -2.82
N LYS A 57 10.40 30.58 -2.09
CA LYS A 57 11.78 30.86 -2.52
C LYS A 57 12.72 29.87 -1.89
N THR A 58 13.59 29.26 -2.68
CA THR A 58 14.73 28.50 -2.17
C THR A 58 15.88 29.42 -1.75
N HIS A 59 16.10 30.52 -2.47
CA HIS A 59 17.02 31.61 -2.09
C HIS A 59 16.56 32.97 -2.65
N THR A 60 17.12 34.07 -2.13
CA THR A 60 16.75 35.46 -2.45
C THR A 60 16.90 35.85 -3.93
N SER A 61 17.78 35.17 -4.67
CA SER A 61 17.99 35.38 -6.13
C SER A 61 17.49 34.24 -7.02
N SER A 62 16.99 33.15 -6.43
CA SER A 62 16.51 31.97 -7.15
C SER A 62 15.06 32.17 -7.62
N GLY A 63 14.62 31.34 -8.56
CA GLY A 63 13.23 31.29 -9.02
C GLY A 63 12.22 30.97 -7.90
N ARG A 64 11.06 30.42 -8.27
CA ARG A 64 10.11 29.85 -7.31
C ARG A 64 10.02 28.35 -7.47
N VAL A 65 9.72 27.70 -6.36
CA VAL A 65 9.36 26.28 -6.32
C VAL A 65 7.93 26.14 -5.81
N PRO A 66 7.19 25.11 -6.23
CA PRO A 66 5.89 24.82 -5.63
C PRO A 66 6.06 24.44 -4.15
N SER A 67 5.17 24.95 -3.30
CA SER A 67 5.01 24.46 -1.92
C SER A 67 4.16 23.20 -1.90
N GLU A 68 4.09 22.52 -0.76
CA GLU A 68 3.12 21.42 -0.52
C GLU A 68 1.68 21.87 -0.80
N LYS A 69 1.31 23.08 -0.38
CA LYS A 69 0.01 23.69 -0.66
C LYS A 69 -0.21 23.92 -2.17
N GLY A 70 0.86 24.27 -2.90
CA GLY A 70 0.88 24.37 -4.36
C GLY A 70 0.55 23.04 -5.02
N TYR A 71 1.21 21.96 -4.60
CA TYR A 71 0.93 20.62 -5.11
C TYR A 71 -0.46 20.12 -4.75
N ARG A 72 -0.89 20.29 -3.50
CA ARG A 72 -2.25 19.95 -3.07
C ARG A 72 -3.29 20.63 -3.94
N TYR A 73 -3.14 21.94 -4.16
CA TYR A 73 -4.06 22.68 -5.02
C TYR A 73 -4.05 22.16 -6.48
N TYR A 74 -2.87 21.81 -7.00
CA TYR A 74 -2.74 21.23 -8.33
C TYR A 74 -3.43 19.87 -8.45
N VAL A 75 -3.25 18.99 -7.47
CA VAL A 75 -3.91 17.68 -7.42
C VAL A 75 -5.43 17.83 -7.38
N ASP A 76 -5.94 18.73 -6.54
CA ASP A 76 -7.37 18.90 -6.32
C ASP A 76 -8.10 19.60 -7.49
N HIS A 77 -7.42 20.50 -8.23
CA HIS A 77 -8.10 21.41 -9.18
C HIS A 77 -7.53 21.42 -10.60
N LEU A 78 -6.28 21.02 -10.81
CA LEU A 78 -5.56 21.18 -12.09
C LEU A 78 -5.27 19.85 -12.80
N ILE A 79 -5.27 18.74 -12.07
CA ILE A 79 -5.36 17.40 -12.65
C ILE A 79 -6.77 17.25 -13.22
N GLY A 80 -6.98 17.79 -14.43
CA GLY A 80 -8.22 17.64 -15.19
C GLY A 80 -8.63 16.16 -15.34
N PRO A 81 -9.83 15.87 -15.89
CA PRO A 81 -10.38 14.52 -15.93
C PRO A 81 -9.32 13.54 -16.43
N ILE A 82 -9.00 12.58 -15.57
CA ILE A 82 -7.99 11.55 -15.82
C ILE A 82 -8.46 10.79 -17.05
N ILE A 83 -7.80 11.05 -18.17
CA ILE A 83 -8.02 10.38 -19.44
C ILE A 83 -7.76 8.89 -19.19
N SER A 84 -8.56 8.01 -19.77
CA SER A 84 -8.25 6.58 -19.74
C SER A 84 -6.78 6.39 -20.12
N PRO A 85 -6.01 5.59 -19.37
CA PRO A 85 -4.60 5.38 -19.63
C PRO A 85 -4.36 5.04 -21.11
N SER A 86 -3.24 5.51 -21.66
CA SER A 86 -2.92 5.25 -23.05
C SER A 86 -2.91 3.74 -23.30
N PRO A 87 -3.42 3.24 -24.45
CA PRO A 87 -3.50 1.81 -24.72
C PRO A 87 -2.16 1.10 -24.46
N ASN A 88 -1.03 1.76 -24.79
CA ASN A 88 0.30 1.18 -24.68
C ASN A 88 0.80 0.98 -23.24
N GLU A 89 0.48 1.87 -22.30
CA GLU A 89 0.94 1.76 -20.91
C GLU A 89 0.19 0.67 -20.14
N VAL A 90 -1.10 0.48 -20.43
CA VAL A 90 -1.92 -0.60 -19.87
C VAL A 90 -1.68 -1.93 -20.57
N THR A 91 -1.30 -1.93 -21.85
CA THR A 91 -0.99 -3.16 -22.59
C THR A 91 0.13 -3.96 -21.92
N ILE A 92 1.12 -3.30 -21.29
CA ILE A 92 2.18 -3.99 -20.55
C ILE A 92 1.62 -4.71 -19.32
N ILE A 93 0.70 -4.07 -18.60
CA ILE A 93 0.03 -4.63 -17.42
C ILE A 93 -0.91 -5.76 -17.84
N LYS A 94 -1.67 -5.59 -18.92
CA LYS A 94 -2.57 -6.60 -19.48
C LYS A 94 -1.83 -7.86 -19.94
N ASN A 95 -0.73 -7.70 -20.66
CA ASN A 95 0.03 -8.85 -21.16
C ASN A 95 0.58 -9.73 -20.02
N ILE A 96 0.86 -9.17 -18.84
CA ILE A 96 1.29 -9.93 -17.66
C ILE A 96 0.15 -10.78 -17.09
N ILE A 97 -1.07 -10.24 -17.13
CA ILE A 97 -2.28 -10.89 -16.60
C ILE A 97 -2.81 -11.94 -17.58
N ASP A 98 -2.73 -11.67 -18.89
CA ASP A 98 -3.27 -12.52 -19.95
C ASP A 98 -2.44 -13.79 -20.25
N ASP A 99 -1.21 -13.90 -19.75
CA ASP A 99 -0.33 -15.07 -19.98
C ASP A 99 -0.76 -16.36 -19.21
N GLY A 100 -1.88 -16.31 -18.48
CA GLY A 100 -2.79 -17.46 -18.30
C GLY A 100 -2.36 -18.62 -17.38
N PHE A 101 -1.20 -18.56 -16.72
CA PHE A 101 -0.71 -19.66 -15.85
C PHE A 101 -0.05 -19.22 -14.53
N PHE A 102 -0.13 -17.94 -14.17
CA PHE A 102 0.56 -17.42 -12.97
C PHE A 102 -0.33 -17.47 -11.73
N GLU A 103 0.26 -17.85 -10.59
CA GLU A 103 -0.36 -17.65 -9.27
C GLU A 103 -0.63 -16.14 -9.07
N PHE A 104 -1.77 -15.78 -8.47
CA PHE A 104 -2.15 -14.37 -8.28
C PHE A 104 -1.04 -13.56 -7.60
N GLU A 105 -0.32 -14.17 -6.66
CA GLU A 105 0.84 -13.56 -5.99
C GLU A 105 1.95 -13.12 -6.96
N GLN A 106 2.21 -13.89 -8.01
CA GLN A 106 3.21 -13.56 -9.03
C GLN A 106 2.76 -12.36 -9.87
N ILE A 107 1.45 -12.29 -10.19
CA ILE A 107 0.85 -11.13 -10.86
C ILE A 107 1.02 -9.87 -10.01
N VAL A 108 0.77 -9.97 -8.70
CA VAL A 108 0.96 -8.83 -7.78
C VAL A 108 2.42 -8.40 -7.71
N GLN A 109 3.36 -9.34 -7.57
CA GLN A 109 4.79 -9.04 -7.53
C GLN A 109 5.27 -8.35 -8.83
N MET A 110 4.91 -8.91 -9.99
CA MET A 110 5.28 -8.33 -11.29
C MET A 110 4.66 -6.94 -11.48
N SER A 111 3.42 -6.75 -11.03
CA SER A 111 2.74 -5.45 -11.07
C SER A 111 3.49 -4.39 -10.26
N ALA A 112 3.95 -4.75 -9.06
CA ALA A 112 4.74 -3.85 -8.22
C ALA A 112 6.04 -3.42 -8.92
N GLU A 113 6.76 -4.37 -9.53
CA GLU A 113 8.01 -4.12 -10.26
C GLU A 113 7.81 -3.24 -11.51
N VAL A 114 6.79 -3.54 -12.32
CA VAL A 114 6.46 -2.77 -13.53
C VAL A 114 6.05 -1.35 -13.16
N LEU A 115 5.21 -1.19 -12.15
CA LEU A 115 4.80 0.14 -11.71
C LEU A 115 6.00 0.96 -11.22
N SER A 116 6.89 0.34 -10.45
CA SER A 116 8.17 0.96 -10.05
C SER A 116 9.01 1.36 -11.26
N LYS A 117 9.11 0.51 -12.29
CA LYS A 117 9.91 0.79 -13.49
C LYS A 117 9.33 1.92 -14.35
N LEU A 118 8.01 1.97 -14.52
CA LEU A 118 7.33 3.01 -15.32
C LEU A 118 7.39 4.39 -14.66
N THR A 119 7.45 4.42 -13.33
CA THR A 119 7.39 5.65 -12.54
C THR A 119 8.73 6.07 -11.94
N SER A 120 9.71 5.16 -11.87
CA SER A 120 10.96 5.35 -11.12
C SER A 120 10.74 5.70 -9.64
N TYR A 121 9.66 5.17 -9.06
CA TYR A 121 9.30 5.36 -7.65
C TYR A 121 9.23 4.02 -6.92
N THR A 122 9.12 4.07 -5.59
CA THR A 122 8.90 2.86 -4.79
C THR A 122 7.43 2.47 -4.89
N SER A 123 7.17 1.27 -5.39
CA SER A 123 5.84 0.69 -5.53
C SER A 123 5.62 -0.33 -4.42
N ILE A 124 4.48 -0.27 -3.75
CA ILE A 124 4.10 -1.20 -2.68
C ILE A 124 2.70 -1.68 -3.00
N ILE A 125 2.48 -2.99 -3.04
CA ILE A 125 1.15 -3.56 -3.15
C ILE A 125 0.89 -4.39 -1.91
N LEU A 126 -0.13 -3.97 -1.17
CA LEU A 126 -0.76 -4.77 -0.15
C LEU A 126 -1.61 -5.81 -0.87
N GLY A 127 -1.14 -7.06 -0.88
CA GLY A 127 -1.86 -8.18 -1.47
C GLY A 127 -3.19 -8.45 -0.74
N PRO A 128 -4.08 -9.26 -1.34
CA PRO A 128 -5.37 -9.53 -0.75
C PRO A 128 -5.17 -10.22 0.60
N GLU A 129 -5.54 -9.51 1.66
CA GLU A 129 -5.51 -10.06 3.00
C GLU A 129 -6.55 -11.16 3.11
N MET A 130 -6.14 -12.42 3.15
CA MET A 130 -6.70 -13.46 4.02
C MET A 130 -8.22 -13.76 3.96
N PHE A 131 -8.98 -13.19 3.02
CA PHE A 131 -10.41 -13.47 2.85
C PHE A 131 -10.64 -14.83 2.18
N GLU A 132 -9.67 -15.34 1.43
CA GLU A 132 -9.77 -16.61 0.71
C GLU A 132 -8.78 -17.67 1.15
N THR A 133 -7.71 -17.27 1.83
CA THR A 133 -6.84 -18.24 2.48
C THR A 133 -7.68 -18.88 3.56
N LYS A 134 -8.10 -20.11 3.32
CA LYS A 134 -8.94 -20.88 4.22
C LYS A 134 -8.04 -21.82 5.00
N LEU A 135 -8.37 -22.00 6.27
CA LEU A 135 -7.71 -23.02 7.07
C LEU A 135 -7.99 -24.39 6.48
N LYS A 136 -6.93 -25.10 6.07
CA LYS A 136 -7.04 -26.49 5.61
C LYS A 136 -6.90 -27.45 6.77
N GLN A 137 -5.92 -27.19 7.65
CA GLN A 137 -5.64 -28.05 8.80
C GLN A 137 -4.84 -27.32 9.88
N ILE A 138 -5.14 -27.63 11.14
CA ILE A 138 -4.28 -27.32 12.29
C ILE A 138 -3.73 -28.63 12.85
N GLN A 139 -2.46 -28.63 13.23
CA GLN A 139 -1.85 -29.74 13.96
C GLN A 139 -0.99 -29.22 15.10
N ILE A 140 -0.95 -29.96 16.21
CA ILE A 140 -0.02 -29.70 17.31
C ILE A 140 0.85 -30.94 17.47
N LEU A 141 2.16 -30.79 17.32
CA LEU A 141 3.15 -31.84 17.47
C LEU A 141 3.91 -31.63 18.78
N PRO A 142 3.69 -32.46 19.81
CA PRO A 142 4.48 -32.38 21.04
C PRO A 142 5.94 -32.80 20.77
N LEU A 143 6.88 -31.97 21.19
CA LEU A 143 8.32 -32.25 21.16
C LEU A 143 8.82 -32.81 22.49
N SER A 144 8.18 -32.41 23.59
CA SER A 144 8.44 -32.90 24.95
C SER A 144 7.18 -32.73 25.82
N ALA A 145 7.27 -33.05 27.12
CA ALA A 145 6.18 -32.81 28.07
C ALA A 145 5.82 -31.32 28.24
N HIS A 146 6.74 -30.40 27.88
CA HIS A 146 6.58 -28.96 28.11
C HIS A 146 6.73 -28.13 26.82
N THR A 147 6.87 -28.76 25.65
CA THR A 147 7.09 -28.03 24.39
C THR A 147 6.39 -28.71 23.23
N ALA A 148 5.79 -27.93 22.34
CA ALA A 148 5.16 -28.41 21.11
C ALA A 148 5.33 -27.43 19.96
N VAL A 149 5.08 -27.91 18.74
CA VAL A 149 5.00 -27.10 17.53
C VAL A 149 3.56 -27.11 17.04
N ALA A 150 2.94 -25.94 16.95
CA ALA A 150 1.70 -25.73 16.22
C ALA A 150 2.02 -25.56 14.75
N ILE A 151 1.28 -26.25 13.88
CA ILE A 151 1.38 -26.17 12.43
C ILE A 151 0.00 -25.76 11.90
N LEU A 152 -0.03 -24.73 11.08
CA LEU A 152 -1.21 -24.25 10.39
C LEU A 152 -0.99 -24.38 8.88
N VAL A 153 -1.87 -25.13 8.23
CA VAL A 153 -1.83 -25.38 6.78
C VAL A 153 -3.03 -24.71 6.14
N THR A 154 -2.80 -23.98 5.06
CA THR A 154 -3.84 -23.29 4.29
C THR A 154 -4.25 -24.09 3.04
N ASN A 155 -5.37 -23.72 2.42
CA ASN A 155 -5.77 -24.24 1.11
C ASN A 155 -4.77 -23.90 0.00
N THR A 156 -4.02 -22.79 0.13
CA THR A 156 -2.95 -22.39 -0.80
C THR A 156 -1.66 -23.22 -0.67
N GLY A 157 -1.57 -24.11 0.32
CA GLY A 157 -0.37 -24.91 0.57
C GLY A 157 0.69 -24.19 1.40
N HIS A 158 0.43 -22.95 1.83
CA HIS A 158 1.26 -22.25 2.81
C HIS A 158 1.21 -22.96 4.17
N VAL A 159 2.37 -23.07 4.81
CA VAL A 159 2.52 -23.74 6.10
C VAL A 159 3.21 -22.80 7.08
N GLU A 160 2.47 -22.39 8.10
CA GLU A 160 2.99 -21.64 9.25
C GLU A 160 3.28 -22.60 10.40
N HIS A 161 4.38 -22.37 11.12
CA HIS A 161 4.70 -23.16 12.31
C HIS A 161 5.21 -22.29 13.45
N ARG A 162 4.81 -22.63 14.69
CA ARG A 162 5.25 -21.93 15.90
C ARG A 162 5.55 -22.92 17.01
N SER A 163 6.73 -22.80 17.60
CA SER A 163 7.08 -23.53 18.82
C SER A 163 6.50 -22.82 20.03
N PHE A 164 5.90 -23.57 20.95
CA PHE A 164 5.31 -23.04 22.18
C PHE A 164 5.53 -23.98 23.37
N SER A 165 5.41 -23.42 24.58
CA SER A 165 5.53 -24.20 25.82
C SER A 165 4.16 -24.73 26.25
N ILE A 166 4.10 -26.01 26.65
CA ILE A 166 2.89 -26.63 27.19
C ILE A 166 2.93 -26.48 28.73
N PRO A 167 1.93 -25.81 29.34
CA PRO A 167 1.83 -25.73 30.80
C PRO A 167 1.64 -27.10 31.43
N GLU A 168 2.21 -27.32 32.63
CA GLU A 168 2.13 -28.62 33.35
C GLU A 168 0.69 -29.09 33.60
N LYS A 169 -0.27 -28.16 33.67
CA LYS A 169 -1.68 -28.45 33.90
C LYS A 169 -2.41 -28.96 32.66
N VAL A 170 -1.87 -28.76 31.47
CA VAL A 170 -2.51 -29.14 30.20
C VAL A 170 -2.12 -30.57 29.86
N ARG A 171 -3.11 -31.47 29.84
CA ARG A 171 -2.90 -32.87 29.45
C ARG A 171 -2.80 -33.01 27.93
N ALA A 172 -1.99 -33.97 27.47
CA ALA A 172 -1.87 -34.28 26.04
C ALA A 172 -3.23 -34.61 25.39
N SER A 173 -4.12 -35.29 26.12
CA SER A 173 -5.49 -35.58 25.67
C SER A 173 -6.33 -34.32 25.45
N ASP A 174 -6.08 -33.26 26.22
CA ASP A 174 -6.82 -32.00 26.09
C ASP A 174 -6.32 -31.23 24.86
N LEU A 175 -5.01 -31.27 24.57
CA LEU A 175 -4.45 -30.74 23.31
C LEU A 175 -5.03 -31.44 22.08
N GLU A 176 -5.14 -32.78 22.11
CA GLU A 176 -5.72 -33.55 21.02
C GLU A 176 -7.20 -33.18 20.78
N LYS A 177 -7.99 -33.06 21.84
CA LYS A 177 -9.37 -32.58 21.75
C LYS A 177 -9.45 -31.17 21.16
N MET A 178 -8.56 -30.26 21.56
CA MET A 178 -8.54 -28.90 21.02
C MET A 178 -8.28 -28.90 19.51
N VAL A 179 -7.28 -29.66 19.05
CA VAL A 179 -6.97 -29.79 17.63
C VAL A 179 -8.16 -30.34 16.86
N ASN A 180 -8.86 -31.34 17.39
CA ASN A 180 -10.04 -31.91 16.76
C ASN A 180 -11.19 -30.89 16.68
N ILE A 181 -11.53 -30.23 17.79
CA ILE A 181 -12.59 -29.19 17.83
C ILE A 181 -12.26 -28.05 16.84
N MET A 182 -11.00 -27.63 16.78
CA MET A 182 -10.56 -26.59 15.84
C MET A 182 -10.68 -27.05 14.39
N ASN A 183 -10.19 -28.24 14.04
CA ASN A 183 -10.32 -28.74 12.67
C ASN A 183 -11.78 -28.94 12.26
N ASP A 184 -12.65 -29.39 13.17
CA ASP A 184 -14.07 -29.58 12.88
C ASP A 184 -14.80 -28.25 12.69
N SER A 185 -14.45 -27.22 13.47
CA SER A 185 -15.16 -25.93 13.47
C SER A 185 -14.58 -24.90 12.50
N LEU A 186 -13.27 -24.97 12.23
CA LEU A 186 -12.52 -23.93 11.54
C LEU A 186 -12.02 -24.35 10.15
N LYS A 187 -12.09 -25.63 9.79
CA LYS A 187 -11.70 -26.05 8.44
C LYS A 187 -12.58 -25.37 7.39
N GLY A 188 -11.95 -24.80 6.38
CA GLY A 188 -12.62 -24.04 5.33
C GLY A 188 -12.98 -22.60 5.73
N VAL A 189 -12.69 -22.18 6.97
CA VAL A 189 -12.90 -20.80 7.44
C VAL A 189 -11.74 -19.93 6.95
N PRO A 190 -12.02 -18.73 6.40
CA PRO A 190 -11.01 -17.74 6.08
C PRO A 190 -10.13 -17.41 7.29
N ILE A 191 -8.81 -17.31 7.09
CA ILE A 191 -7.86 -17.06 8.18
C ILE A 191 -8.23 -15.79 8.98
N VAL A 192 -8.72 -14.75 8.29
CA VAL A 192 -9.18 -13.49 8.91
C VAL A 192 -10.33 -13.69 9.91
N GLN A 193 -11.19 -14.68 9.70
CA GLN A 193 -12.34 -14.97 10.57
C GLN A 193 -11.99 -15.93 11.71
N LEU A 194 -10.80 -16.54 11.69
CA LEU A 194 -10.41 -17.51 12.72
C LEU A 194 -10.44 -16.89 14.11
N GLN A 195 -10.03 -15.63 14.26
CA GLN A 195 -10.03 -14.96 15.56
C GLN A 195 -11.42 -14.85 16.17
N GLU A 196 -12.39 -14.43 15.38
CA GLU A 196 -13.78 -14.27 15.81
C GLU A 196 -14.41 -15.64 16.11
N LYS A 197 -14.26 -16.62 15.20
CA LYS A 197 -14.81 -17.97 15.41
C LYS A 197 -14.13 -18.72 16.56
N LEU A 198 -12.82 -18.51 16.78
CA LEU A 198 -12.11 -19.03 17.94
C LEU A 198 -12.70 -18.48 19.24
N ALA A 199 -12.91 -17.16 19.30
CA ALA A 199 -13.44 -16.48 20.48
C ALA A 199 -14.92 -16.79 20.77
N THR A 200 -15.67 -17.29 19.79
CA THR A 200 -17.12 -17.53 19.89
C THR A 200 -17.46 -19.03 19.88
N GLU A 201 -17.61 -19.62 18.69
CA GLU A 201 -18.05 -21.01 18.48
C GLU A 201 -17.10 -22.03 19.11
N VAL A 202 -15.80 -21.89 18.86
CA VAL A 202 -14.80 -22.84 19.36
C VAL A 202 -14.67 -22.73 20.87
N ALA A 203 -14.63 -21.51 21.41
CA ALA A 203 -14.60 -21.29 22.87
C ALA A 203 -15.78 -21.97 23.58
N GLN A 204 -16.99 -21.91 23.01
CA GLN A 204 -18.17 -22.57 23.57
C GLN A 204 -18.05 -24.10 23.56
N LEU A 205 -17.57 -24.68 22.44
CA LEU A 205 -17.32 -26.12 22.34
C LEU A 205 -16.24 -26.58 23.31
N MET A 206 -15.13 -25.86 23.38
CA MET A 206 -14.03 -26.17 24.28
C MET A 206 -14.47 -26.16 25.75
N LYS A 207 -15.30 -25.19 26.18
CA LYS A 207 -15.88 -25.17 27.54
C LYS A 207 -16.69 -26.43 27.90
N MET A 208 -17.27 -27.12 26.92
CA MET A 208 -18.07 -28.33 27.15
C MET A 208 -17.23 -29.61 27.27
N TYR A 209 -16.03 -29.65 26.70
CA TYR A 209 -15.25 -30.89 26.52
C TYR A 209 -13.83 -30.87 27.14
N ILE A 210 -13.38 -29.71 27.62
CA ILE A 210 -12.04 -29.50 28.20
C ILE A 210 -12.18 -29.02 29.65
N ASP A 211 -11.50 -29.71 30.57
CA ASP A 211 -11.61 -29.48 32.01
C ASP A 211 -10.97 -28.16 32.46
N ASP A 212 -9.79 -27.79 31.92
CA ASP A 212 -9.07 -26.54 32.23
C ASP A 212 -9.13 -25.57 31.04
N PHE A 213 -10.37 -25.21 30.67
CA PHE A 213 -10.66 -24.38 29.50
C PHE A 213 -9.93 -23.04 29.54
N ASP A 214 -10.06 -22.27 30.63
CA ASP A 214 -9.57 -20.89 30.68
C ASP A 214 -8.05 -20.84 30.46
N THR A 215 -7.30 -21.69 31.18
CA THR A 215 -5.85 -21.79 31.01
C THR A 215 -5.50 -22.19 29.59
N SER A 216 -6.11 -23.27 29.08
CA SER A 216 -5.71 -23.84 27.80
C SER A 216 -6.07 -22.94 26.61
N PHE A 217 -7.23 -22.28 26.67
CA PHE A 217 -7.73 -21.40 25.61
C PHE A 217 -6.92 -20.11 25.51
N ASP A 218 -6.53 -19.50 26.63
CA ASP A 218 -5.69 -18.30 26.63
C ASP A 218 -4.31 -18.58 26.00
N TYR A 219 -3.71 -19.75 26.29
CA TYR A 219 -2.48 -20.17 25.63
C TYR A 219 -2.67 -20.41 24.13
N LEU A 220 -3.76 -21.10 23.74
CA LEU A 220 -4.07 -21.36 22.33
C LEU A 220 -4.26 -20.06 21.55
N LYS A 221 -4.97 -19.11 22.14
CA LYS A 221 -5.15 -17.75 21.63
C LYS A 221 -3.81 -17.06 21.38
N SER A 222 -2.85 -17.17 22.30
CA SER A 222 -1.51 -16.59 22.11
C SER A 222 -0.69 -17.22 20.96
N VAL A 223 -0.96 -18.49 20.62
CA VAL A 223 -0.23 -19.23 19.57
C VAL A 223 -0.81 -18.97 18.18
N PHE A 224 -2.13 -18.87 18.06
CA PHE A 224 -2.82 -18.80 16.76
C PHE A 224 -3.40 -17.41 16.42
N LEU A 225 -3.47 -16.46 17.36
CA LEU A 225 -4.04 -15.12 17.13
C LEU A 225 -3.01 -13.99 17.07
N SER A 226 -1.73 -14.33 17.10
CA SER A 226 -0.66 -13.39 16.74
C SER A 226 -0.74 -13.06 15.25
N GLU A 227 -0.58 -11.78 14.93
CA GLU A 227 -0.79 -11.16 13.61
C GLU A 227 -0.41 -12.07 12.44
N HIS A 228 -1.41 -12.28 11.58
CA HIS A 228 -1.24 -12.99 10.33
C HIS A 228 -0.39 -12.13 9.39
N PRO A 229 0.64 -12.69 8.75
CA PRO A 229 1.56 -11.90 7.96
C PRO A 229 0.81 -11.28 6.80
N VAL A 230 0.78 -9.95 6.81
CA VAL A 230 0.28 -9.17 5.69
C VAL A 230 1.31 -9.27 4.58
N LYS A 231 0.92 -9.80 3.41
CA LYS A 231 1.88 -9.98 2.33
C LYS A 231 2.04 -8.68 1.54
N LEU A 232 3.18 -8.03 1.75
CA LEU A 232 3.59 -6.85 0.99
C LEU A 232 4.48 -7.24 -0.18
N TYR A 233 4.17 -6.67 -1.34
CA TYR A 233 4.96 -6.79 -2.55
C TYR A 233 5.58 -5.43 -2.84
N ILE A 234 6.91 -5.33 -2.79
CA ILE A 234 7.61 -4.05 -2.91
C ILE A 234 8.54 -4.06 -4.12
N GLY A 235 8.34 -3.12 -5.02
CA GLY A 235 9.20 -2.83 -6.16
C GLY A 235 9.95 -1.52 -6.00
N GLY A 236 11.23 -1.49 -6.38
CA GLY A 236 11.95 -0.22 -6.55
C GLY A 236 12.35 0.50 -5.26
N LYS A 237 12.57 -0.21 -4.13
CA LYS A 237 13.01 0.41 -2.85
C LYS A 237 14.20 1.36 -3.01
N SER A 238 15.11 1.06 -3.93
CA SER A 238 16.31 1.87 -4.22
C SER A 238 16.06 3.08 -5.12
N ASN A 239 14.91 3.17 -5.79
CA ASN A 239 14.60 4.27 -6.71
C ASN A 239 14.64 5.63 -6.02
N ILE A 240 14.29 5.67 -4.73
CA ILE A 240 14.31 6.92 -3.96
C ILE A 240 15.72 7.50 -3.83
N LEU A 241 16.76 6.65 -3.86
CA LEU A 241 18.17 7.08 -3.80
C LEU A 241 18.60 7.87 -5.03
N MET A 242 17.84 7.78 -6.13
CA MET A 242 18.08 8.54 -7.36
C MET A 242 17.45 9.93 -7.34
N GLN A 243 16.65 10.25 -6.32
CA GLN A 243 15.96 11.53 -6.23
C GLN A 243 16.85 12.59 -5.56
N PRO A 244 17.02 13.79 -6.15
CA PRO A 244 17.78 14.90 -5.58
C PRO A 244 17.38 15.29 -4.15
N GLU A 245 16.10 15.10 -3.80
CA GLU A 245 15.52 15.37 -2.50
C GLU A 245 16.04 14.43 -1.39
N PHE A 246 16.61 13.28 -1.76
CA PHE A 246 17.09 12.23 -0.87
C PHE A 246 18.62 12.20 -0.83
N ASN A 247 19.22 13.31 -0.39
CA ASN A 247 20.66 13.45 -0.17
C ASN A 247 21.06 13.40 1.32
N ASP A 248 20.08 13.34 2.23
CA ASP A 248 20.28 13.25 3.67
C ASP A 248 20.30 11.78 4.11
N VAL A 249 21.41 11.37 4.71
CA VAL A 249 21.64 10.00 5.17
C VAL A 249 20.64 9.59 6.27
N ASP A 250 20.23 10.51 7.13
CA ASP A 250 19.29 10.21 8.20
C ASP A 250 17.86 10.00 7.65
N LYS A 251 17.46 10.77 6.63
CA LYS A 251 16.19 10.54 5.91
C LYS A 251 16.18 9.20 5.20
N ILE A 252 17.27 8.87 4.50
CA ILE A 252 17.43 7.57 3.83
C ILE A 252 17.32 6.43 4.86
N ARG A 253 18.05 6.53 5.98
CA ARG A 253 18.00 5.51 7.03
C ARG A 253 16.59 5.37 7.60
N SER A 254 15.91 6.48 7.89
CA SER A 254 14.54 6.47 8.39
C SER A 254 13.58 5.77 7.42
N PHE A 255 13.69 6.07 6.12
CA PHE A 255 12.89 5.43 5.08
C PHE A 255 13.15 3.91 4.99
N PHE A 256 14.41 3.48 4.93
CA PHE A 256 14.74 2.05 4.84
C PHE A 256 14.36 1.28 6.10
N ASN A 257 14.52 1.87 7.29
CA ASN A 257 14.05 1.27 8.54
C ASN A 257 12.52 1.08 8.54
N MET A 258 11.76 2.02 7.96
CA MET A 258 10.32 1.83 7.77
C MET A 258 10.03 0.70 6.77
N MET A 259 10.78 0.64 5.66
CA MET A 259 10.66 -0.40 4.62
C MET A 259 11.01 -1.82 5.08
N GLU A 260 11.67 -1.97 6.23
CA GLU A 260 11.95 -3.25 6.89
C GLU A 260 10.81 -3.69 7.83
N LYS A 261 9.93 -2.76 8.23
CA LYS A 261 8.81 -3.03 9.13
C LYS A 261 7.52 -3.19 8.34
N GLU A 262 7.35 -4.36 7.76
CA GLU A 262 6.21 -4.68 6.90
C GLU A 262 4.86 -4.46 7.60
N ASP A 263 4.75 -4.79 8.89
CA ASP A 263 3.51 -4.59 9.65
C ASP A 263 3.10 -3.10 9.78
N GLU A 264 4.07 -2.19 9.93
CA GLU A 264 3.78 -0.75 10.01
C GLU A 264 3.25 -0.23 8.66
N ILE A 265 3.82 -0.70 7.54
CA ILE A 265 3.39 -0.33 6.18
C ILE A 265 2.02 -0.93 5.88
N ALA A 266 1.81 -2.20 6.22
CA ALA A 266 0.53 -2.86 6.08
C ALA A 266 -0.59 -2.07 6.77
N ASN A 267 -0.40 -1.70 8.03
CA ASN A 267 -1.37 -0.92 8.80
C ASN A 267 -1.63 0.47 8.21
N LEU A 268 -0.61 1.12 7.65
CA LEU A 268 -0.77 2.37 6.91
C LEU A 268 -1.70 2.19 5.69
N LEU A 269 -1.53 1.10 4.94
CA LEU A 269 -2.27 0.85 3.70
C LEU A 269 -3.68 0.29 3.92
N LYS A 270 -3.92 -0.49 4.99
CA LYS A 270 -5.25 -1.04 5.32
C LYS A 270 -6.31 0.03 5.56
N ASN A 271 -5.92 1.19 6.09
CA ASN A 271 -6.84 2.27 6.48
C ASN A 271 -7.21 3.21 5.33
N THR A 272 -6.78 2.89 4.10
CA THR A 272 -7.05 3.73 2.93
C THR A 272 -8.52 3.65 2.52
N LYS A 273 -9.10 4.79 2.10
CA LYS A 273 -10.47 4.82 1.57
C LYS A 273 -10.54 4.22 0.16
N SER A 274 -11.76 3.84 -0.25
CA SER A 274 -12.00 3.40 -1.63
C SER A 274 -11.69 4.51 -2.63
N GLY A 275 -11.02 4.14 -3.73
CA GLY A 275 -10.65 5.02 -4.82
C GLY A 275 -9.16 5.38 -4.79
N ILE A 276 -8.84 6.56 -5.32
CA ILE A 276 -7.46 7.09 -5.32
C ILE A 276 -7.34 8.15 -4.25
N GLU A 277 -6.36 7.97 -3.37
CA GLU A 277 -6.01 8.94 -2.34
C GLU A 277 -4.57 9.41 -2.57
N VAL A 278 -4.35 10.70 -2.31
CA VAL A 278 -3.04 11.34 -2.46
C VAL A 278 -2.78 12.05 -1.14
N THR A 279 -1.62 11.83 -0.54
CA THR A 279 -1.09 12.59 0.59
C THR A 279 0.31 13.11 0.22
N ILE A 280 0.60 14.36 0.60
CA ILE A 280 1.76 15.11 0.14
C ILE A 280 2.47 15.67 1.36
N GLY A 281 3.75 15.33 1.51
CA GLY A 281 4.62 15.93 2.50
C GLY A 281 4.09 15.80 3.93
N ASN A 282 3.82 16.93 4.59
CA ASN A 282 3.34 16.99 5.98
C ASN A 282 1.90 16.50 6.18
N GLU A 283 1.18 16.16 5.11
CA GLU A 283 -0.12 15.49 5.21
C GLU A 283 0.04 14.01 5.61
N ASN A 284 1.23 13.44 5.45
CA ASN A 284 1.51 12.08 5.89
C ASN A 284 1.66 12.02 7.42
N GLU A 285 0.98 11.06 8.05
CA GLU A 285 1.04 10.85 9.50
C GLU A 285 2.39 10.25 9.95
N VAL A 286 3.04 9.47 9.07
CA VAL A 286 4.28 8.76 9.37
C VAL A 286 5.50 9.64 9.10
N GLU A 287 6.31 9.85 10.13
CA GLU A 287 7.49 10.74 10.09
C GLU A 287 8.47 10.39 8.94
N ALA A 288 8.70 9.09 8.72
CA ALA A 288 9.65 8.60 7.72
C ALA A 288 9.29 8.97 6.25
N ILE A 289 8.06 9.42 6.00
CA ILE A 289 7.57 9.78 4.66
C ILE A 289 7.05 11.23 4.59
N LYS A 290 7.33 12.08 5.57
CA LYS A 290 6.91 13.49 5.56
C LYS A 290 7.52 14.36 4.47
N ASP A 291 8.58 13.89 3.81
CA ASP A 291 9.16 14.55 2.63
C ASP A 291 8.73 13.88 1.31
N LEU A 292 7.80 12.92 1.38
CA LEU A 292 7.32 12.14 0.24
C LEU A 292 5.87 12.46 -0.07
N SER A 293 5.47 12.10 -1.28
CA SER A 293 4.07 11.92 -1.62
C SER A 293 3.75 10.43 -1.68
N LEU A 294 2.61 10.07 -1.11
CA LEU A 294 2.03 8.75 -1.15
C LEU A 294 0.74 8.84 -1.98
N ILE A 295 0.66 8.01 -3.02
CA ILE A 295 -0.57 7.83 -3.80
C ILE A 295 -1.01 6.39 -3.64
N THR A 296 -2.26 6.19 -3.26
CA THR A 296 -2.85 4.87 -3.05
C THR A 296 -4.05 4.66 -3.96
N ALA A 297 -4.30 3.41 -4.32
CA ALA A 297 -5.47 2.96 -5.06
C ALA A 297 -5.91 1.58 -4.56
N SER A 298 -7.19 1.43 -4.25
CA SER A 298 -7.79 0.18 -3.77
C SER A 298 -8.34 -0.68 -4.91
N TYR A 299 -8.03 -1.97 -4.94
CA TYR A 299 -8.73 -2.94 -5.81
C TYR A 299 -9.74 -3.77 -5.00
N HIS A 300 -10.82 -4.19 -5.65
CA HIS A 300 -12.01 -4.71 -4.97
C HIS A 300 -12.48 -6.04 -5.56
N MET A 301 -13.29 -6.77 -4.80
CA MET A 301 -14.04 -7.94 -5.28
C MET A 301 -15.43 -7.92 -4.66
N GLU A 302 -16.48 -8.07 -5.47
CA GLU A 302 -17.90 -8.03 -5.04
C GLU A 302 -18.29 -6.79 -4.17
N GLY A 303 -17.51 -5.71 -4.24
CA GLY A 303 -17.70 -4.50 -3.45
C GLY A 303 -16.84 -4.41 -2.18
N ASP A 304 -16.17 -5.50 -1.80
CA ASP A 304 -15.26 -5.54 -0.66
C ASP A 304 -13.84 -5.10 -1.06
N HIS A 305 -13.17 -4.37 -0.16
CA HIS A 305 -11.79 -3.92 -0.33
C HIS A 305 -10.83 -5.10 -0.17
N MET A 306 -10.19 -5.50 -1.26
CA MET A 306 -9.31 -6.67 -1.27
C MET A 306 -7.88 -6.28 -0.91
N GLY A 307 -7.38 -5.17 -1.44
CA GLY A 307 -6.06 -4.67 -1.09
C GLY A 307 -5.77 -3.30 -1.70
N THR A 308 -4.54 -2.84 -1.49
CA THR A 308 -4.15 -1.46 -1.78
C THR A 308 -2.84 -1.43 -2.56
N ILE A 309 -2.85 -0.77 -3.70
CA ILE A 309 -1.67 -0.38 -4.45
C ILE A 309 -1.24 0.98 -3.91
N ALA A 310 0.04 1.14 -3.64
CA ALA A 310 0.63 2.36 -3.10
C ALA A 310 1.92 2.70 -3.85
N LEU A 311 2.16 3.99 -4.02
CA LEU A 311 3.35 4.49 -4.67
C LEU A 311 3.92 5.66 -3.88
N LEU A 312 5.20 5.55 -3.54
CA LEU A 312 5.97 6.51 -2.74
C LEU A 312 7.05 7.15 -3.60
N GLY A 313 7.04 8.47 -3.68
CA GLY A 313 8.03 9.27 -4.40
C GLY A 313 8.14 10.68 -3.85
N PRO A 314 8.99 11.54 -4.44
CA PRO A 314 9.20 12.91 -3.97
C PRO A 314 7.93 13.74 -4.12
N THR A 315 7.82 14.85 -3.37
CA THR A 315 6.69 15.78 -3.46
C THR A 315 6.48 16.38 -4.86
N ARG A 316 7.54 16.45 -5.68
CA ARG A 316 7.47 16.82 -7.10
C ARG A 316 7.11 15.68 -8.05
N MET A 317 6.26 14.75 -7.61
CA MET A 317 5.84 13.60 -8.37
C MET A 317 5.13 13.98 -9.69
N GLU A 318 5.24 13.14 -10.73
CA GLU A 318 4.39 13.21 -11.93
C GLU A 318 2.93 12.79 -11.63
N TYR A 319 2.22 13.54 -10.78
CA TYR A 319 0.92 13.13 -10.22
C TYR A 319 -0.09 12.66 -11.27
N ARG A 320 -0.21 13.37 -12.40
CA ARG A 320 -1.13 12.99 -13.49
C ARG A 320 -0.83 11.59 -14.03
N LYS A 321 0.44 11.30 -14.30
CA LYS A 321 0.89 10.00 -14.82
C LYS A 321 0.69 8.91 -13.80
N VAL A 322 1.11 9.14 -12.55
CA VAL A 322 1.00 8.16 -11.47
C VAL A 322 -0.46 7.80 -11.19
N ILE A 323 -1.34 8.79 -11.02
CA ILE A 323 -2.77 8.57 -10.79
C ILE A 323 -3.41 7.77 -11.95
N THR A 324 -3.01 8.07 -13.19
CA THR A 324 -3.50 7.36 -14.38
C THR A 324 -3.07 5.88 -14.38
N LEU A 325 -1.80 5.61 -14.05
CA LEU A 325 -1.25 4.25 -13.97
C LEU A 325 -1.88 3.46 -12.81
N LEU A 326 -2.00 4.06 -11.62
CA LEU A 326 -2.61 3.43 -10.45
C LEU A 326 -4.07 3.06 -10.72
N ARG A 327 -4.83 3.95 -11.39
CA ARG A 327 -6.20 3.64 -11.80
C ARG A 327 -6.27 2.46 -12.75
N GLY A 328 -5.41 2.46 -13.78
CA GLY A 328 -5.32 1.37 -14.73
C GLY A 328 -5.03 0.05 -14.01
N LEU A 329 -3.96 0.01 -13.22
CA LEU A 329 -3.56 -1.19 -12.50
C LEU A 329 -4.63 -1.66 -11.51
N SER A 330 -5.27 -0.75 -10.77
CA SER A 330 -6.34 -1.07 -9.83
C SER A 330 -7.53 -1.77 -10.51
N ASN A 331 -7.89 -1.32 -11.72
CA ASN A 331 -8.96 -1.95 -12.50
C ASN A 331 -8.52 -3.33 -13.02
N GLU A 332 -7.32 -3.42 -13.60
CA GLU A 332 -6.78 -4.70 -14.11
C GLU A 332 -6.61 -5.74 -12.99
N MET A 333 -6.17 -5.33 -11.80
CA MET A 333 -6.08 -6.21 -10.63
C MET A 333 -7.46 -6.66 -10.13
N THR A 334 -8.46 -5.79 -10.20
CA THR A 334 -9.86 -6.14 -9.88
C THR A 334 -10.39 -7.20 -10.85
N ASP A 335 -10.15 -7.02 -12.16
CA ASP A 335 -10.56 -7.96 -13.20
C ASP A 335 -9.80 -9.30 -13.10
N ALA A 336 -8.48 -9.25 -12.88
CA ALA A 336 -7.64 -10.43 -12.69
C ALA A 336 -8.07 -11.25 -11.46
N LEU A 337 -8.36 -10.57 -10.35
CA LEU A 337 -8.85 -11.21 -9.13
C LEU A 337 -10.21 -11.88 -9.36
N TYR A 338 -11.13 -11.20 -10.05
CA TYR A 338 -12.44 -11.76 -10.39
C TYR A 338 -12.34 -13.02 -11.28
N MET A 339 -11.45 -13.01 -12.29
CA MET A 339 -11.22 -14.16 -13.16
C MET A 339 -10.56 -15.33 -12.44
N TRP A 340 -9.61 -15.04 -11.54
CA TRP A 340 -8.96 -16.06 -10.72
C TRP A 340 -9.97 -16.75 -9.78
N TYR A 341 -10.80 -15.97 -9.07
CA TYR A 341 -11.85 -16.52 -8.18
C TYR A 341 -12.82 -17.45 -8.91
N LYS A 342 -13.28 -17.05 -10.10
CA LYS A 342 -14.22 -17.82 -10.90
C LYS A 342 -13.64 -19.15 -11.40
N ASN A 343 -12.33 -19.24 -11.60
CA ASN A 343 -11.66 -20.45 -12.04
C ASN A 343 -11.42 -21.45 -10.88
N ASP A 344 -11.30 -20.99 -9.64
CA ASP A 344 -11.14 -21.85 -8.45
C ASP A 344 -12.46 -22.48 -7.98
N ASP A 345 -13.60 -21.88 -8.32
CA ASP A 345 -14.95 -22.42 -8.04
C ASP A 345 -15.45 -23.46 -9.09
N ALA A 346 -14.65 -23.75 -10.13
CA ALA A 346 -14.97 -24.68 -11.22
C ALA A 346 -14.21 -26.01 -11.10
#